data_AF-A0A6A0A522-F1
#
_entry.id   AF-A0A6A0A522-F1
#
_cell.length_a   1.000
_cell.length_b   1.000
_cell.length_c   1.000
_cell.angle_alpha   90.00
_cell.angle_beta   90.00
_cell.angle_gamma   90.00
#
_symmetry.space_group_name_H-M   'P 1'
#
loop_
_entity.id
_entity.type
_entity.pdbx_description
1 polymer ?
#
loop_
_entity_poly.entity_id
_entity_poly.type
_entity_poly.pdbx_seq_one_letter_code
_entity_poly.pdbx_strand_id
1 'polypeptide(L)'
;MHTICNASKTNDELPGGGWPQPKVTLSVEGNISAGKSTFLRIIQNAASLQAKLQVVPEPVDKWQDVGQQHVNLLGEFYKDPHRFAYTFQNYVFLTRVVQERDSYVQPAPCRVLERSVFSDRMVFVRAGHAAGYITDTELSIYDACSSSSGG
;
A
#
# COMPACT_ATOMS: atom_id res chain seq x y z
N MET A 1 -15.24 -1.04 -16.70
CA MET A 1 -14.51 -1.91 -15.77
C MET A 1 -13.23 -2.37 -16.45
N HIS A 2 -12.08 -1.80 -16.12
CA HIS A 2 -10.77 -2.27 -16.57
C HIS A 2 -9.93 -2.53 -15.32
N THR A 3 -9.73 -3.80 -14.99
CA THR A 3 -8.76 -4.23 -13.97
C THR A 3 -7.40 -4.23 -14.64
N ILE A 4 -6.52 -3.29 -14.29
CA ILE A 4 -5.15 -3.27 -14.79
C ILE A 4 -4.29 -4.02 -13.75
N CYS A 5 -3.95 -5.27 -14.04
CA CYS A 5 -2.95 -6.02 -13.29
C CYS A 5 -1.56 -5.57 -13.76
N ASN A 6 -0.83 -4.83 -12.92
CA ASN A 6 0.57 -4.52 -13.20
C ASN A 6 1.45 -5.60 -12.57
N ALA A 7 2.18 -6.35 -13.39
CA ALA A 7 3.10 -7.40 -12.94
C ALA A 7 4.53 -6.92 -13.16
N SER A 8 5.24 -6.58 -12.09
CA SER A 8 6.69 -6.36 -12.13
C SER A 8 7.42 -7.68 -11.91
N LYS A 9 8.29 -8.06 -12.86
CA LYS A 9 9.28 -9.13 -12.67
C LYS A 9 10.61 -8.47 -12.33
N THR A 10 11.04 -8.54 -11.08
CA THR A 10 12.39 -8.15 -10.67
C THR A 10 13.25 -9.40 -10.62
N ASN A 11 14.09 -9.59 -11.65
CA ASN A 11 15.20 -10.53 -11.63
C ASN A 11 16.45 -9.73 -11.23
N ASP A 12 16.84 -9.78 -9.96
CA ASP A 12 18.19 -9.42 -9.54
C ASP A 12 18.64 -10.42 -8.47
N GLU A 13 19.51 -11.34 -8.87
CA GLU A 13 20.21 -12.25 -7.97
C GLU A 13 21.37 -11.51 -7.31
N LEU A 14 21.24 -11.18 -6.01
CA LEU A 14 22.34 -10.71 -5.18
C LEU A 14 23.07 -11.90 -4.51
N PRO A 15 24.41 -11.85 -4.36
CA PRO A 15 25.18 -12.96 -3.81
C PRO A 15 25.11 -12.95 -2.27
N GLY A 16 24.39 -13.90 -1.70
CA GLY A 16 24.40 -14.16 -0.26
C GLY A 16 23.02 -14.51 0.29
N GLY A 17 22.70 -15.82 0.33
CA GLY A 17 21.62 -16.40 1.16
C GLY A 17 20.31 -15.59 1.18
N GLY A 18 19.71 -15.38 0.00
CA GLY A 18 18.49 -14.59 -0.12
C GLY A 18 17.31 -15.22 0.61
N TRP A 19 16.54 -14.40 1.31
CA TRP A 19 15.21 -14.76 1.80
C TRP A 19 14.37 -15.30 0.63
N PRO A 20 13.56 -16.35 0.81
CA PRO A 20 12.70 -16.89 -0.24
C PRO A 20 11.70 -15.82 -0.70
N GLN A 21 12.02 -15.17 -1.80
CA GLN A 21 11.19 -14.12 -2.39
C GLN A 21 9.96 -14.75 -3.07
N PRO A 22 8.78 -14.11 -2.99
CA PRO A 22 7.61 -14.54 -3.74
C PRO A 22 7.89 -14.47 -5.24
N LYS A 23 7.51 -15.52 -5.98
CA LYS A 23 7.76 -15.61 -7.43
C LYS A 23 6.91 -14.61 -8.23
N VAL A 24 5.77 -14.19 -7.67
CA VAL A 24 4.84 -13.23 -8.29
C VAL A 24 4.20 -12.36 -7.21
N THR A 25 4.20 -11.05 -7.42
CA THR A 25 3.41 -10.08 -6.62
C THR A 25 2.31 -9.48 -7.47
N LEU A 26 1.07 -9.50 -6.96
CA LEU A 26 -0.12 -8.92 -7.59
C LEU A 26 -0.69 -7.85 -6.67
N SER A 27 -1.16 -6.74 -7.23
CA SER A 27 -1.91 -5.73 -6.49
C SER A 27 -3.35 -5.69 -6.95
N VAL A 28 -4.29 -5.78 -6.01
CA VAL A 28 -5.72 -5.64 -6.27
C VAL A 28 -6.12 -4.18 -6.07
N GLU A 29 -6.40 -3.51 -7.19
CA GLU A 29 -6.77 -2.11 -7.23
C GLU A 29 -8.28 -1.93 -7.40
N GLY A 30 -8.84 -0.89 -6.77
CA GLY A 30 -10.26 -0.59 -6.86
C GLY A 30 -10.68 0.51 -5.89
N ASN A 31 -11.80 1.18 -6.20
CA ASN A 31 -12.28 2.31 -5.41
C ASN A 31 -12.59 1.92 -3.96
N ILE A 32 -12.73 2.93 -3.08
CA ILE A 32 -13.25 2.71 -1.72
C ILE A 32 -14.64 2.06 -1.85
N SER A 33 -14.91 1.07 -0.99
CA SER A 33 -16.15 0.28 -0.99
C SER A 33 -16.39 -0.61 -2.22
N ALA A 34 -15.39 -0.85 -3.08
CA ALA A 34 -15.50 -1.79 -4.20
C ALA A 34 -15.51 -3.28 -3.82
N GLY A 35 -15.42 -3.62 -2.52
CA GLY A 35 -15.43 -5.01 -2.05
C GLY A 35 -14.09 -5.75 -2.15
N LYS A 36 -12.96 -5.03 -2.26
CA LYS A 36 -11.61 -5.62 -2.37
C LYS A 36 -11.29 -6.59 -1.23
N SER A 37 -11.50 -6.17 0.02
CA SER A 37 -11.23 -6.99 1.20
C SER A 37 -12.10 -8.26 1.23
N THR A 38 -13.35 -8.16 0.75
CA THR A 38 -14.25 -9.32 0.59
C THR A 38 -13.72 -10.29 -0.45
N PHE A 39 -13.30 -9.79 -1.61
CA PHE A 39 -12.69 -10.61 -2.66
C PHE A 39 -11.41 -11.30 -2.17
N LEU A 40 -10.53 -10.57 -1.49
CA LEU A 40 -9.28 -11.11 -0.93
C LEU A 40 -9.55 -12.20 0.11
N ARG A 41 -10.56 -12.04 0.96
CA ARG A 41 -10.99 -13.06 1.92
C ARG A 41 -11.50 -14.33 1.22
N ILE A 42 -12.22 -14.21 0.11
CA ILE A 42 -12.72 -15.36 -0.64
C ILE A 42 -11.55 -16.16 -1.26
N ILE A 43 -10.61 -15.48 -1.93
CA ILE A 43 -9.47 -16.17 -2.57
C ILE A 43 -8.53 -16.82 -1.56
N GLN A 44 -8.37 -16.22 -0.37
CA GLN A 44 -7.53 -16.77 0.69
C GLN A 44 -8.11 -18.06 1.29
N ASN A 45 -9.43 -18.17 1.35
CA ASN A 45 -10.13 -19.34 1.87
C ASN A 45 -10.37 -20.44 0.82
N ALA A 46 -10.01 -20.21 -0.44
CA ALA A 46 -10.11 -21.24 -1.47
C ALA A 46 -9.02 -22.31 -1.22
N ALA A 47 -9.45 -23.55 -0.93
CA ALA A 47 -8.57 -24.65 -0.53
C ALA A 47 -7.41 -24.92 -1.50
N SER A 48 -7.60 -24.68 -2.81
CA SER A 48 -6.58 -24.84 -3.84
C SER A 48 -5.49 -23.75 -3.84
N LEU A 49 -5.76 -22.61 -3.20
CA LEU A 49 -4.94 -21.40 -3.22
C LEU A 49 -4.37 -21.03 -1.84
N GLN A 50 -4.98 -21.50 -0.75
CA GLN A 50 -4.61 -21.16 0.62
C GLN A 50 -3.13 -21.41 0.96
N ALA A 51 -2.54 -22.49 0.44
CA ALA A 51 -1.12 -22.81 0.65
C ALA A 51 -0.16 -22.06 -0.32
N LYS A 52 -0.69 -21.31 -1.28
CA LYS A 52 0.08 -20.67 -2.37
C LYS A 52 0.01 -19.14 -2.33
N LEU A 53 -0.98 -18.58 -1.64
CA LEU A 53 -1.25 -17.16 -1.58
C LEU A 53 -0.90 -16.59 -0.21
N GLN A 54 -0.10 -15.54 -0.23
CA GLN A 54 0.03 -14.61 0.88
C GLN A 54 -0.78 -13.35 0.55
N VAL A 55 -1.84 -13.09 1.33
CA VAL A 55 -2.63 -11.87 1.19
C VAL A 55 -2.10 -10.82 2.17
N VAL A 56 -1.87 -9.61 1.67
CA VAL A 56 -1.40 -8.45 2.44
C VAL A 56 -2.49 -7.36 2.35
N PRO A 57 -3.37 -7.26 3.36
CA PRO A 57 -4.48 -6.30 3.35
C PRO A 57 -4.02 -4.86 3.62
N GLU A 58 -4.87 -3.86 3.35
CA GLU A 58 -4.58 -2.47 3.70
C GLU A 58 -4.45 -2.34 5.23
N PRO A 59 -3.41 -1.68 5.76
CA PRO A 59 -3.19 -1.58 7.20
C PRO A 59 -4.04 -0.47 7.83
N VAL A 60 -5.35 -0.46 7.57
CA VAL A 60 -6.27 0.59 8.02
C VAL A 60 -6.26 0.75 9.54
N ASP A 61 -6.15 -0.36 10.28
CA ASP A 61 -6.07 -0.34 11.74
C ASP A 61 -4.87 0.48 12.24
N LYS A 62 -3.72 0.40 11.54
CA LYS A 62 -2.54 1.21 11.88
C LYS A 62 -2.78 2.69 11.68
N TRP A 63 -3.68 3.08 10.78
CA TRP A 63 -4.00 4.48 10.52
C TRP A 63 -5.02 5.05 11.51
N GLN A 64 -5.77 4.18 12.18
CA GLN A 64 -6.73 4.53 13.23
C GLN A 64 -6.12 4.52 14.63
N ASP A 65 -4.94 3.92 14.79
CA ASP A 65 -4.24 3.82 16.05
C ASP A 65 -2.73 4.08 15.87
N VAL A 66 -2.33 5.35 15.98
CA VAL A 66 -0.96 5.81 15.74
C VAL A 66 -0.26 6.19 17.03
N GLY A 67 0.90 5.55 17.26
CA GLY A 67 1.84 5.91 18.33
C GLY A 67 1.34 5.59 19.74
N GLN A 68 2.07 6.05 20.76
CA GLN A 68 1.72 5.79 22.17
C GLN A 68 0.46 6.53 22.65
N GLN A 69 0.04 7.56 21.90
CA GLN A 69 -1.13 8.37 22.21
C GLN A 69 -2.41 7.82 21.57
N HIS A 70 -2.33 6.71 20.84
CA HIS A 70 -3.45 6.06 20.16
C HIS A 70 -4.29 7.02 19.30
N VAL A 71 -3.60 7.81 18.48
CA VAL A 71 -4.26 8.85 17.66
C VAL A 71 -4.90 8.22 16.43
N ASN A 72 -6.19 8.51 16.21
CA ASN A 72 -6.89 8.14 14.99
C ASN A 72 -6.59 9.15 13.87
N LEU A 73 -5.45 8.97 13.22
CA LEU A 73 -4.96 9.86 12.17
C LEU A 73 -5.89 9.86 10.95
N LEU A 74 -6.50 8.72 10.61
CA LEU A 74 -7.54 8.66 9.58
C LEU A 74 -8.73 9.56 9.93
N GLY A 75 -9.14 9.55 11.20
CA GLY A 75 -10.20 10.43 11.71
C GLY A 75 -9.81 11.91 11.67
N GLU A 76 -8.58 12.26 12.07
CA GLU A 76 -8.07 13.63 12.00
C GLU A 76 -8.02 14.15 10.56
N PHE A 77 -7.64 13.31 9.59
CA PHE A 77 -7.70 13.63 8.17
C PHE A 77 -9.12 13.99 7.70
N TYR A 78 -10.13 13.23 8.12
CA TYR A 78 -11.53 13.54 7.75
C TYR A 78 -12.08 14.77 8.47
N LYS A 79 -11.52 15.16 9.63
CA LYS A 79 -11.91 16.38 10.37
C LYS A 79 -11.31 17.65 9.77
N ASP A 80 -10.01 17.62 9.49
CA ASP A 80 -9.28 18.76 8.92
C ASP A 80 -8.31 18.27 7.81
N PRO A 81 -8.82 18.08 6.59
CA PRO A 81 -8.00 17.59 5.49
C PRO A 81 -6.89 18.58 5.09
N HIS A 82 -7.09 19.89 5.24
CA HIS A 82 -6.04 20.87 4.92
C HIS A 82 -4.83 20.73 5.85
N ARG A 83 -5.06 20.44 7.14
CA ARG A 83 -3.96 20.27 8.09
C ARG A 83 -3.31 18.89 8.01
N PHE A 84 -4.10 17.85 7.78
CA PHE A 84 -3.67 16.46 7.95
C PHE A 84 -3.46 15.70 6.65
N ALA A 85 -3.88 16.19 5.46
CA ALA A 85 -3.70 15.46 4.20
C ALA A 85 -2.25 15.06 3.97
N TYR A 86 -1.31 16.01 4.03
CA TYR A 86 0.10 15.69 3.83
C TYR A 86 0.64 14.70 4.87
N THR A 87 0.33 14.91 6.15
CA THR A 87 0.79 14.03 7.24
C THR A 87 0.22 12.61 7.08
N PHE A 88 -1.07 12.50 6.78
CA PHE A 88 -1.75 11.23 6.59
C PHE A 88 -1.20 10.48 5.38
N GLN A 89 -1.04 11.14 4.23
CA GLN A 89 -0.50 10.51 3.02
C GLN A 89 0.94 10.00 3.22
N ASN A 90 1.80 10.74 3.92
CA ASN A 90 3.14 10.25 4.27
C ASN A 90 3.10 9.03 5.18
N TYR A 91 2.20 9.02 6.17
CA TYR A 91 2.07 7.89 7.08
C TYR A 91 1.54 6.64 6.36
N VAL A 92 0.56 6.79 5.48
CA VAL A 92 0.06 5.71 4.60
C VAL A 92 1.20 5.14 3.74
N PHE A 93 1.98 6.01 3.09
CA PHE A 93 3.13 5.60 2.29
C PHE A 93 4.14 4.77 3.11
N LEU A 94 4.60 5.30 4.24
CA LEU A 94 5.59 4.64 5.09
C LEU A 94 5.09 3.30 5.64
N THR A 95 3.86 3.26 6.15
CA THR A 95 3.28 2.03 6.69
C THR A 95 3.14 0.94 5.63
N ARG A 96 2.82 1.30 4.38
CA ARG A 96 2.77 0.37 3.26
C ARG A 96 4.14 -0.11 2.80
N VAL A 97 5.13 0.77 2.71
CA VAL A 97 6.50 0.37 2.35
C VAL A 97 7.04 -0.64 3.38
N VAL A 98 6.84 -0.37 4.67
CA VAL A 98 7.24 -1.30 5.75
C VAL A 98 6.46 -2.62 5.64
N GLN A 99 5.15 -2.58 5.43
CA GLN A 99 4.34 -3.79 5.28
C GLN A 99 4.74 -4.61 4.05
N GLU A 100 5.03 -3.97 2.93
CA GLU A 100 5.49 -4.64 1.72
C GLU A 100 6.85 -5.30 1.97
N ARG A 101 7.81 -4.57 2.57
CA ARG A 101 9.11 -5.12 2.99
C ARG A 101 8.95 -6.35 3.89
N ASP A 102 8.15 -6.23 4.95
CA ASP A 102 7.98 -7.30 5.93
C ASP A 102 7.25 -8.51 5.35
N SER A 103 6.40 -8.29 4.34
CA SER A 103 5.70 -9.39 3.66
C SER A 103 6.64 -10.27 2.82
N TYR A 104 7.78 -9.77 2.35
CA TYR A 104 8.78 -10.55 1.60
C TYR A 104 9.46 -11.65 2.45
N VAL A 105 9.34 -11.58 3.78
CA VAL A 105 9.94 -12.58 4.69
C VAL A 105 9.19 -13.92 4.65
N GLN A 106 7.91 -13.93 4.25
CA GLN A 106 7.12 -15.15 4.21
C GLN A 106 7.30 -15.88 2.86
N PRO A 107 7.72 -17.15 2.86
CA PRO A 107 7.86 -17.93 1.64
C PRO A 107 6.47 -18.32 1.08
N ALA A 108 5.90 -17.47 0.24
CA ALA A 108 4.69 -17.78 -0.51
C ALA A 108 4.96 -17.70 -2.02
N PRO A 109 4.50 -18.68 -2.83
CA PRO A 109 4.66 -18.65 -4.28
C PRO A 109 4.07 -17.40 -4.93
N CYS A 110 2.95 -16.88 -4.41
CA CYS A 110 2.29 -15.70 -4.90
C CYS A 110 1.85 -14.82 -3.74
N ARG A 111 2.13 -13.52 -3.85
CA ARG A 111 1.71 -12.49 -2.91
C ARG A 111 0.68 -11.57 -3.55
N VAL A 112 -0.37 -11.25 -2.82
CA VAL A 112 -1.46 -10.38 -3.27
C VAL A 112 -1.62 -9.23 -2.29
N LEU A 113 -1.40 -8.01 -2.77
CA LEU A 113 -1.52 -6.77 -2.00
C LEU A 113 -2.91 -6.17 -2.22
N GLU A 114 -3.54 -5.68 -1.16
CA GLU A 114 -4.70 -4.79 -1.26
C GLU A 114 -4.19 -3.36 -1.52
N ARG A 115 -4.28 -2.95 -2.79
CA ARG A 115 -3.61 -1.77 -3.37
C ARG A 115 -2.08 -1.73 -3.27
N SER A 116 -1.48 -0.97 -4.17
CA SER A 116 -0.05 -0.71 -4.22
C SER A 116 0.31 0.68 -3.70
N VAL A 117 1.56 0.85 -3.26
CA VAL A 117 2.14 2.17 -2.93
C VAL A 117 2.00 3.15 -4.12
N PHE A 118 2.04 2.63 -5.35
CA PHE A 118 1.86 3.41 -6.57
C PHE A 118 0.45 4.00 -6.68
N SER A 119 -0.58 3.20 -6.40
CA SER A 119 -1.96 3.66 -6.46
C SER A 119 -2.24 4.80 -5.46
N ASP A 120 -1.66 4.73 -4.27
CA ASP A 120 -1.87 5.76 -3.25
C ASP A 120 -1.28 7.10 -3.67
N ARG A 121 -0.08 7.08 -4.27
CA ARG A 121 0.54 8.27 -4.85
C ARG A 121 -0.27 8.84 -6.02
N MET A 122 -0.63 8.00 -6.98
CA MET A 122 -1.23 8.48 -8.23
C MET A 122 -2.69 8.91 -8.07
N VAL A 123 -3.41 8.33 -7.11
CA VAL A 123 -4.83 8.59 -6.91
C VAL A 123 -5.04 9.54 -5.73
N PHE A 124 -4.58 9.22 -4.53
CA PHE A 124 -4.97 9.97 -3.33
C PHE A 124 -4.17 11.27 -3.14
N VAL A 125 -2.86 11.25 -3.38
CA VAL A 125 -2.03 12.46 -3.25
C VAL A 125 -2.39 13.48 -4.33
N ARG A 126 -2.53 13.02 -5.58
CA ARG A 126 -2.95 13.91 -6.69
C ARG A 126 -4.36 14.44 -6.51
N ALA A 127 -5.30 13.63 -6.00
CA ALA A 127 -6.64 14.11 -5.67
C ALA A 127 -6.61 15.13 -4.52
N GLY A 128 -5.80 14.90 -3.48
CA GLY A 128 -5.63 15.85 -2.37
C GLY A 128 -5.05 17.19 -2.82
N HIS A 129 -4.09 17.17 -3.74
CA HIS A 129 -3.53 18.37 -4.37
C HIS A 129 -4.57 19.10 -5.22
N ALA A 130 -5.30 18.38 -6.09
CA ALA A 130 -6.35 18.98 -6.92
C ALA A 130 -7.51 19.57 -6.09
N ALA A 131 -7.77 19.02 -4.89
CA ALA A 131 -8.74 19.54 -3.94
C ALA A 131 -8.22 20.71 -3.09
N GLY A 132 -6.94 21.09 -3.21
CA GLY A 132 -6.31 22.15 -2.44
C GLY A 132 -5.93 21.77 -1.00
N TYR A 133 -5.97 20.49 -0.64
CA TYR A 133 -5.57 20.00 0.68
C TYR A 133 -4.06 19.80 0.82
N ILE A 134 -3.36 19.66 -0.31
CA ILE A 134 -1.92 19.51 -0.38
C ILE A 134 -1.38 20.65 -1.24
N THR A 135 -0.41 21.39 -0.73
CA THR A 135 0.23 22.49 -1.44
C THR A 135 1.23 22.00 -2.49
N ASP A 136 1.62 22.86 -3.45
CA ASP A 136 2.64 22.52 -4.45
C ASP A 136 3.98 22.13 -3.80
N THR A 137 4.36 22.82 -2.72
CA THR A 137 5.58 22.52 -1.96
C THR A 137 5.50 21.13 -1.32
N GLU A 138 4.41 20.80 -0.65
CA GLU A 138 4.19 19.48 -0.05
C GLU A 138 4.17 18.37 -1.11
N LEU A 139 3.55 18.60 -2.26
CA LEU A 139 3.55 17.66 -3.37
C LEU A 139 4.97 17.39 -3.88
N SER A 140 5.77 18.44 -4.07
CA SER A 140 7.16 18.29 -4.52
C SER A 140 8.04 17.50 -3.54
N ILE A 141 7.86 17.70 -2.23
CA ILE A 141 8.58 16.94 -1.19
C ILE A 141 8.16 15.47 -1.23
N TYR A 142 6.85 15.20 -1.35
CA TYR A 142 6.34 13.85 -1.44
C TYR A 142 6.86 13.11 -2.70
N ASP A 143 6.91 13.80 -3.83
CA ASP A 143 7.44 13.24 -5.08
C ASP A 143 8.94 12.94 -4.98
N ALA A 144 9.72 13.80 -4.33
CA ALA A 144 11.13 13.54 -4.06
C ALA A 144 11.31 12.27 -3.23
N CYS A 145 10.63 12.15 -2.07
CA CYS A 145 10.74 10.99 -1.19
C CYS A 145 10.28 9.67 -1.84
N SER A 146 9.17 9.71 -2.57
CA SER A 146 8.62 8.51 -3.21
C SER A 146 9.45 8.06 -4.43
N SER A 147 10.14 8.98 -5.11
CA SER A 147 11.04 8.64 -6.23
C SER A 147 12.33 7.95 -5.77
N SER A 148 12.86 8.31 -4.60
CA SER A 148 14.10 7.70 -4.05
C SER A 148 13.90 6.29 -3.51
N SER A 149 12.65 5.85 -3.33
CA SER A 149 12.31 4.54 -2.76
C SER A 149 12.09 3.45 -3.80
N GLY A 150 12.15 3.79 -5.10
CA GLY A 150 11.90 2.88 -6.23
C GLY A 150 13.16 2.48 -7.02
N GLY A 151 14.35 2.68 -6.45
CA GLY A 151 15.64 2.27 -7.01
C GLY A 151 16.17 1.01 -6.36
#